data_AF-A0A1Q4Z5Y8-F1
#
_entry.id   AF-A0A1Q4Z5Y8-F1
#
_cell.length_a   1.000
_cell.length_b   1.000
_cell.length_c   1.000
_cell.angle_alpha   90.00
_cell.angle_beta   90.00
_cell.angle_gamma   90.00
#
_symmetry.space_group_name_H-M   'P 1'
#
loop_
_entity.id
_entity.type
_entity.pdbx_description
1 polymer ?
#
loop_
_entity_poly.entity_id
_entity_poly.type
_entity_poly.pdbx_seq_one_letter_code
_entity_poly.pdbx_strand_id
1 'polypeptide(L)'
;MNPTQKQPHTPGALADLTPADTLRCAARYLELHGWTRGVYYRVTHDTPFPPACAAGAIGMAAHGRCIWLPHDYKAKPGVRDYTRALDALSDFLDVNGDTGYDDPLDWNDDPWRTAEQVITTLRAAADDYDRTHGGAR
;
A
#
# COMPACT_ATOMS: atom_id res chain seq x y z
N MET A 1 2.89 -47.80 12.78
CA MET A 1 2.26 -46.96 11.74
C MET A 1 1.68 -45.75 12.44
N ASN A 2 2.25 -44.56 12.24
CA ASN A 2 1.67 -43.30 12.75
C ASN A 2 0.83 -42.66 11.63
N PRO A 3 -0.43 -42.27 11.89
CA PRO A 3 -1.19 -41.51 10.92
C PRO A 3 -0.74 -40.05 10.99
N THR A 4 -0.14 -39.53 9.92
CA THR A 4 0.09 -38.10 9.76
C THR A 4 -1.23 -37.45 9.38
N GLN A 5 -1.91 -36.84 10.36
CA GLN A 5 -3.06 -35.99 10.10
C GLN A 5 -2.57 -34.72 9.39
N LYS A 6 -2.87 -34.60 8.09
CA LYS A 6 -2.65 -33.34 7.36
C LYS A 6 -3.65 -32.31 7.89
N GLN A 7 -3.16 -31.24 8.52
CA GLN A 7 -4.01 -30.11 8.89
C GLN A 7 -4.60 -29.50 7.61
N PRO A 8 -5.92 -29.21 7.57
CA PRO A 8 -6.48 -28.42 6.49
C PRO A 8 -5.89 -27.01 6.56
N HIS A 9 -5.10 -26.63 5.56
CA HIS A 9 -4.70 -25.24 5.35
C HIS A 9 -5.97 -24.45 5.02
N THR A 10 -6.52 -23.77 6.01
CA THR A 10 -7.40 -22.62 5.71
C THR A 10 -6.44 -21.52 5.29
N PRO A 11 -6.50 -20.99 4.05
CA PRO A 11 -5.75 -19.79 3.72
C PRO A 11 -6.18 -18.72 4.70
N GLY A 12 -5.28 -18.32 5.60
CA GLY A 12 -5.55 -17.15 6.43
C GLY A 12 -5.66 -15.98 5.47
N ALA A 13 -6.83 -15.35 5.36
CA ALA A 13 -7.09 -14.25 4.44
C ALA A 13 -6.11 -13.05 4.59
N LEU A 14 -5.28 -13.05 5.63
CA LEU A 14 -4.22 -12.07 5.90
C LEU A 14 -2.79 -12.56 5.62
N ALA A 15 -2.57 -13.86 5.36
CA ALA A 15 -1.23 -14.41 5.14
C ALA A 15 -0.71 -14.16 3.71
N ASP A 16 -1.63 -13.98 2.76
CA ASP A 16 -1.36 -13.93 1.32
C ASP A 16 -1.85 -12.61 0.69
N LEU A 17 -1.69 -11.47 1.38
CA LEU A 17 -1.95 -10.18 0.72
C LEU A 17 -0.91 -9.96 -0.39
N THR A 18 -1.42 -9.74 -1.60
CA THR A 18 -0.60 -9.33 -2.73
C THR A 18 -0.30 -7.84 -2.66
N PRO A 19 0.75 -7.34 -3.33
CA PRO A 19 0.95 -5.92 -3.55
C PRO A 19 -0.30 -5.22 -4.10
N ALA A 20 -1.00 -5.85 -5.05
CA ALA A 20 -2.23 -5.32 -5.61
C ALA A 20 -3.34 -5.15 -4.55
N ASP A 21 -3.52 -6.12 -3.65
CA ASP A 21 -4.48 -6.01 -2.54
C ASP A 21 -4.14 -4.82 -1.62
N THR A 22 -2.87 -4.67 -1.25
CA THR A 22 -2.40 -3.56 -0.41
C THR A 22 -2.62 -2.21 -1.10
N LEU A 23 -2.31 -2.10 -2.40
CA LEU A 23 -2.51 -0.87 -3.17
C LEU A 23 -4.00 -0.50 -3.30
N ARG A 24 -4.88 -1.48 -3.53
CA ARG A 24 -6.33 -1.24 -3.53
C ARG A 24 -6.86 -0.80 -2.17
N CYS A 25 -6.37 -1.42 -1.08
CA CYS A 25 -6.68 -1.01 0.28
C CYS A 25 -6.17 0.41 0.58
N ALA A 26 -4.99 0.77 0.10
CA ALA A 26 -4.44 2.12 0.24
C ALA A 26 -5.29 3.16 -0.53
N ALA A 27 -5.67 2.86 -1.77
CA ALA A 27 -6.58 3.71 -2.54
C ALA A 27 -7.91 3.91 -1.80
N ARG A 28 -8.49 2.82 -1.27
CA ARG A 28 -9.71 2.88 -0.47
C ARG A 28 -9.55 3.68 0.82
N TYR A 29 -8.40 3.58 1.48
CA TYR A 29 -8.08 4.36 2.67
C TYR A 29 -8.11 5.87 2.35
N LEU A 30 -7.46 6.28 1.27
CA LEU A 30 -7.43 7.69 0.86
C LEU A 30 -8.82 8.24 0.49
N GLU A 31 -9.68 7.42 -0.14
CA GLU A 31 -11.08 7.80 -0.40
C GLU A 31 -11.87 8.06 0.89
N LEU A 32 -11.63 7.26 1.92
CA LEU A 32 -12.39 7.32 3.19
C LEU A 32 -11.86 8.37 4.16
N HIS A 33 -10.54 8.54 4.22
CA HIS A 33 -9.86 9.29 5.27
C HIS A 33 -9.11 10.53 4.76
N GLY A 34 -9.00 10.69 3.44
CA GLY A 34 -8.39 11.85 2.81
C GLY A 34 -6.92 11.68 2.50
N TRP A 35 -6.50 12.37 1.46
CA TRP A 35 -5.12 12.43 0.98
C TRP A 35 -4.40 13.70 1.47
N THR A 36 -3.10 13.59 1.72
CA THR A 36 -2.25 14.72 2.10
C THR A 36 -0.92 14.73 1.36
N ARG A 37 -0.44 15.96 1.10
CA ARG A 37 0.91 16.26 0.61
C ARG A 37 1.86 16.66 1.74
N GLY A 38 3.13 16.31 1.62
CA GLY A 38 4.24 16.76 2.45
C GLY A 38 4.27 16.19 3.87
N VAL A 39 3.39 15.22 4.17
CA VAL A 39 3.31 14.59 5.49
C VAL A 39 2.76 13.17 5.38
N TYR A 40 3.36 12.27 6.16
CA TYR A 40 3.00 10.84 6.17
C TYR A 40 1.59 10.60 6.71
N TYR A 41 1.31 11.09 7.92
CA TYR A 41 -0.03 11.20 8.49
C TYR A 41 -0.27 12.62 9.00
N ARG A 42 -1.42 13.20 8.64
CA ARG A 42 -1.87 14.46 9.23
C ARG A 42 -2.67 14.16 10.49
N VAL A 43 -1.97 14.04 11.61
CA VAL A 43 -2.61 13.77 12.91
C VAL A 43 -3.44 14.96 13.34
N THR A 44 -4.71 14.67 13.54
CA THR A 44 -5.62 15.48 14.38
C THR A 44 -5.86 14.68 15.65
N HIS A 45 -6.15 15.34 16.76
CA HIS A 45 -6.01 14.74 18.10
C HIS A 45 -7.01 13.60 18.39
N ASP A 46 -7.96 13.33 17.47
CA ASP A 46 -9.14 12.50 17.74
C ASP A 46 -9.46 11.41 16.69
N THR A 47 -8.54 11.08 15.76
CA THR A 47 -8.83 10.05 14.74
C THR A 47 -7.80 8.90 14.73
N PRO A 48 -8.24 7.64 14.88
CA PRO A 48 -7.39 6.47 14.65
C PRO A 48 -7.01 6.27 13.18
N PHE A 49 -7.71 6.97 12.26
CA PHE A 49 -7.52 6.91 10.82
C PHE A 49 -7.31 8.34 10.27
N PRO A 50 -6.10 8.90 10.42
CA PRO A 50 -5.79 10.25 9.94
C PRO A 50 -5.63 10.31 8.42
N PRO A 51 -5.90 11.46 7.78
CA PRO A 51 -5.50 11.68 6.39
C PRO A 51 -4.02 11.38 6.19
N ALA A 52 -3.66 10.83 5.03
CA ALA A 52 -2.32 10.31 4.76
C ALA A 52 -1.81 10.63 3.35
N CYS A 53 -0.50 10.61 3.16
CA CYS A 53 0.08 10.52 1.81
C CYS A 53 -0.07 9.09 1.23
N ALA A 54 0.33 8.88 -0.02
CA ALA A 54 0.33 7.55 -0.66
C ALA A 54 1.07 6.50 0.18
N ALA A 55 2.31 6.79 0.61
CA ALA A 55 3.08 5.89 1.46
C ALA A 55 2.42 5.66 2.84
N GLY A 56 1.79 6.69 3.42
CA GLY A 56 1.02 6.56 4.66
C GLY A 56 -0.17 5.61 4.52
N ALA A 57 -0.92 5.73 3.43
CA ALA A 57 -2.03 4.84 3.13
C ALA A 57 -1.59 3.39 2.89
N ILE A 58 -0.47 3.18 2.18
CA ILE A 58 0.15 1.85 2.03
C ILE A 58 0.58 1.30 3.40
N GLY A 59 1.15 2.14 4.27
CA GLY A 59 1.48 1.79 5.65
C GLY A 59 0.26 1.32 6.44
N MET A 60 -0.85 2.07 6.38
CA MET A 60 -2.09 1.68 7.04
C MET A 60 -2.62 0.35 6.49
N ALA A 61 -2.63 0.17 5.16
CA ALA A 61 -3.10 -1.05 4.52
C ALA A 61 -2.26 -2.27 4.90
N ALA A 62 -0.94 -2.13 4.94
CA ALA A 62 -0.01 -3.22 5.24
C ALA A 62 0.06 -3.59 6.72
N HIS A 63 -0.08 -2.61 7.63
CA HIS A 63 0.06 -2.84 9.07
C HIS A 63 -1.28 -2.93 9.82
N GLY A 64 -2.38 -2.49 9.22
CA GLY A 64 -3.71 -2.42 9.85
C GLY A 64 -3.81 -1.38 10.99
N ARG A 65 -2.81 -0.50 11.13
CA ARG A 65 -2.74 0.55 12.16
C ARG A 65 -1.78 1.66 11.74
N CYS A 66 -1.91 2.84 12.34
CA CYS A 66 -0.91 3.90 12.20
C CYS A 66 0.47 3.42 12.67
N ILE A 67 1.46 3.49 11.77
CA ILE A 67 2.88 3.23 12.05
C ILE A 67 3.70 4.42 11.54
N TRP A 68 4.56 4.97 12.39
CA TRP A 68 5.37 6.15 12.05
C TRP A 68 6.68 5.81 11.34
N LEU A 69 7.15 4.58 11.51
CA LEU A 69 8.37 4.05 10.93
C LEU A 69 8.00 2.72 10.25
N PRO A 70 7.52 2.74 8.98
CA PRO A 70 6.97 1.56 8.32
C PRO A 70 8.00 0.44 8.11
N HIS A 71 9.30 0.78 8.15
CA HIS A 71 10.39 -0.20 8.08
C HIS A 71 10.95 -0.65 9.44
N ASP A 72 10.36 -0.22 10.56
CA ASP A 72 10.79 -0.69 11.88
C ASP A 72 10.62 -2.21 11.97
N TYR A 73 11.67 -2.92 12.34
CA TYR A 73 11.65 -4.38 12.52
C TYR A 73 10.62 -4.84 13.56
N LYS A 74 10.21 -3.96 14.48
CA LYS A 74 9.12 -4.20 15.44
C LYS A 74 7.73 -4.10 14.82
N ALA A 75 7.62 -3.57 13.59
CA ALA A 75 6.36 -3.43 12.86
C ALA A 75 6.01 -4.66 11.99
N LYS A 76 6.75 -5.77 12.13
CA LYS A 76 6.40 -7.07 11.51
C LYS A 76 4.99 -7.53 11.96
N PRO A 77 4.19 -8.16 11.06
CA PRO A 77 4.55 -8.64 9.73
C PRO A 77 4.45 -7.60 8.58
N GLY A 78 3.77 -6.47 8.80
CA GLY A 78 3.39 -5.54 7.73
C GLY A 78 4.53 -4.89 6.94
N VAL A 79 5.77 -4.91 7.44
CA VAL A 79 6.96 -4.41 6.73
C VAL A 79 7.11 -5.06 5.35
N ARG A 80 6.88 -6.37 5.26
CA ARG A 80 6.99 -7.10 3.99
C ARG A 80 5.99 -6.59 2.97
N ASP A 81 4.74 -6.44 3.39
CA ASP A 81 3.64 -6.09 2.50
C ASP A 81 3.69 -4.60 2.13
N TYR A 82 4.16 -3.75 3.04
CA TYR A 82 4.49 -2.35 2.78
C TYR A 82 5.56 -2.21 1.70
N THR A 83 6.71 -2.87 1.88
CA THR A 83 7.82 -2.79 0.92
C THR A 83 7.39 -3.28 -0.46
N ARG A 84 6.76 -4.46 -0.57
CA ARG A 84 6.35 -5.00 -1.87
C ARG A 84 5.30 -4.13 -2.58
N ALA A 85 4.41 -3.48 -1.83
CA ALA A 85 3.42 -2.58 -2.42
C ALA A 85 4.05 -1.25 -2.88
N LEU A 86 5.02 -0.73 -2.11
CA LEU A 86 5.77 0.46 -2.52
C LEU A 86 6.62 0.18 -3.76
N ASP A 87 7.28 -0.97 -3.83
CA ASP A 87 8.05 -1.42 -5.00
C ASP A 87 7.13 -1.53 -6.24
N ALA A 88 5.95 -2.14 -6.10
CA ALA A 88 4.98 -2.25 -7.20
C ALA A 88 4.48 -0.89 -7.69
N LEU A 89 4.32 0.10 -6.79
CA LEU A 89 3.99 1.47 -7.18
C LEU A 89 5.16 2.12 -7.91
N SER A 90 6.39 2.01 -7.40
CA SER A 90 7.58 2.54 -8.05
C SER A 90 7.76 1.97 -9.46
N ASP A 91 7.68 0.64 -9.61
CA ASP A 91 7.78 -0.04 -10.91
C ASP A 91 6.71 0.47 -11.90
N PHE A 92 5.49 0.69 -11.42
CA PHE A 92 4.41 1.24 -12.25
C PHE A 92 4.71 2.67 -12.71
N LEU A 93 5.20 3.54 -11.81
CA LEU A 93 5.54 4.93 -12.12
C LEU A 93 6.68 5.01 -13.15
N ASP A 94 7.70 4.17 -12.99
CA ASP A 94 8.85 4.07 -13.89
C ASP A 94 8.43 3.68 -15.31
N VAL A 95 7.56 2.67 -15.44
CA VAL A 95 7.11 2.16 -16.75
C VAL A 95 6.14 3.13 -17.45
N ASN A 96 5.29 3.83 -16.69
CA ASN A 96 4.22 4.67 -17.27
C ASN A 96 4.63 6.12 -17.50
N GLY A 97 5.91 6.44 -17.34
CA GLY A 97 6.45 7.71 -17.81
C GLY A 97 6.10 8.91 -16.93
N ASP A 98 5.78 8.70 -15.64
CA ASP A 98 5.77 9.79 -14.64
C ASP A 98 7.25 10.09 -14.25
N THR A 99 8.10 10.30 -15.26
CA THR A 99 9.58 10.28 -15.24
C THR A 99 10.24 11.48 -14.55
N GLY A 100 9.46 12.25 -13.78
CA GLY A 100 9.94 13.44 -13.09
C GLY A 100 10.42 13.16 -11.66
N TYR A 101 10.17 11.96 -11.13
CA TYR A 101 10.36 11.65 -9.72
C TYR A 101 11.19 10.38 -9.55
N ASP A 102 12.13 10.41 -8.62
CA ASP A 102 13.00 9.28 -8.30
C ASP A 102 12.33 8.28 -7.33
N ASP A 103 11.22 8.67 -6.69
CA ASP A 103 10.46 7.80 -5.78
C ASP A 103 8.97 8.19 -5.61
N PRO A 104 8.13 7.30 -5.02
CA PRO A 104 6.71 7.57 -4.79
C PRO A 104 6.38 8.71 -3.81
N LEU A 105 7.31 9.17 -2.98
CA LEU A 105 7.10 10.31 -2.08
C LEU A 105 7.18 11.61 -2.86
N ASP A 106 8.20 11.78 -3.69
CA ASP A 106 8.34 12.95 -4.56
C ASP A 106 7.18 13.04 -5.56
N TRP A 107 6.79 11.91 -6.14
CA TRP A 107 5.60 11.80 -7.00
C TRP A 107 4.30 12.22 -6.29
N ASN A 108 4.11 11.78 -5.04
CA ASN A 108 2.96 12.17 -4.22
C ASN A 108 2.98 13.66 -3.92
N ASP A 109 4.16 14.23 -3.71
CA ASP A 109 4.33 15.60 -3.24
C ASP A 109 4.43 16.65 -4.35
N ASP A 110 4.20 16.26 -5.60
CA ASP A 110 4.14 17.21 -6.70
C ASP A 110 3.10 18.34 -6.45
N PRO A 111 3.43 19.62 -6.77
CA PRO A 111 2.55 20.77 -6.55
C PRO A 111 1.17 20.66 -7.23
N TRP A 112 1.10 19.95 -8.35
CA TRP A 112 -0.08 19.76 -9.19
C TRP A 112 -0.76 18.41 -8.96
N ARG A 113 -0.20 17.55 -8.09
CA ARG A 113 -0.81 16.28 -7.73
C ARG A 113 -2.12 16.51 -6.98
N THR A 114 -3.10 15.68 -7.31
CA THR A 114 -4.42 15.67 -6.69
C THR A 114 -4.70 14.32 -6.04
N ALA A 115 -5.64 14.31 -5.08
CA ALA A 115 -6.09 13.08 -4.43
C ALA A 115 -6.64 12.06 -5.46
N GLU A 116 -7.39 12.52 -6.46
CA GLU A 116 -7.98 11.67 -7.50
C GLU A 116 -6.90 10.98 -8.34
N GLN A 117 -5.85 11.72 -8.74
CA GLN A 117 -4.71 11.14 -9.46
C GLN A 117 -4.00 10.09 -8.61
N VAL A 118 -3.72 10.37 -7.33
CA VAL A 118 -3.05 9.41 -6.44
C VAL A 118 -3.89 8.13 -6.29
N ILE A 119 -5.18 8.26 -6.01
CA ILE A 119 -6.10 7.13 -5.87
C ILE A 119 -6.18 6.32 -7.17
N THR A 120 -6.27 6.99 -8.31
CA THR A 120 -6.33 6.35 -9.64
C THR A 120 -5.04 5.62 -9.96
N THR A 121 -3.88 6.22 -9.68
CA THR A 121 -2.58 5.59 -9.89
C THR A 121 -2.37 4.38 -9.00
N LEU A 122 -2.76 4.43 -7.71
CA LEU A 122 -2.70 3.25 -6.83
C LEU A 122 -3.52 2.08 -7.37
N ARG A 123 -4.72 2.36 -7.92
CA ARG A 123 -5.55 1.35 -8.57
C ARG A 123 -4.92 0.81 -9.85
N ALA A 124 -4.40 1.70 -10.70
CA ALA A 124 -3.75 1.31 -11.95
C ALA A 124 -2.48 0.47 -11.69
N ALA A 125 -1.69 0.81 -10.68
CA ALA A 125 -0.53 0.02 -10.25
C ALA A 125 -0.95 -1.37 -9.73
N ALA A 126 -2.07 -1.46 -8.99
CA ALA A 126 -2.61 -2.75 -8.56
C ALA A 126 -3.04 -3.62 -9.76
N ASP A 127 -3.73 -3.03 -10.73
CA ASP A 127 -4.19 -3.74 -11.93
C ASP A 127 -3.01 -4.17 -12.82
N ASP A 128 -1.98 -3.34 -12.93
CA ASP A 128 -0.74 -3.67 -13.64
C ASP A 128 0.02 -4.81 -12.96
N TYR A 129 0.12 -4.78 -11.63
CA TYR A 129 0.72 -5.86 -10.85
C TYR A 129 0.02 -7.19 -11.10
N ASP A 130 -1.32 -7.22 -11.02
CA ASP A 130 -2.09 -8.45 -11.29
C ASP A 130 -1.90 -8.95 -12.72
N ARG A 131 -1.88 -8.04 -13.70
CA ARG A 131 -1.65 -8.36 -15.12
C ARG A 131 -0.28 -8.98 -15.36
N THR A 132 0.76 -8.50 -14.67
CA THR A 132 2.16 -8.92 -14.88
C THR A 132 2.56 -10.12 -14.02
N HIS A 133 1.86 -10.37 -12.91
CA HIS A 133 2.19 -11.43 -11.94
C HIS A 133 1.12 -12.54 -11.85
N GLY A 134 0.10 -12.51 -12.71
CA GLY A 134 -0.95 -13.54 -12.77
C GLY A 134 -1.95 -13.48 -11.61
N GLY A 135 -2.15 -12.30 -11.03
CA GLY A 135 -2.83 -12.07 -9.75
C GLY A 135 -4.34 -11.87 -9.79
N ALA A 136 -5.02 -12.13 -10.90
CA ALA A 136 -6.48 -12.03 -10.92
C ALA A 136 -7.12 -13.06 -9.95
N ARG A 137 -7.68 -12.58 -8.85
CA ARG A 137 -8.58 -13.33 -7.97
C ARG A 137 -10.02 -12.86 -8.17
#